data_AF-A0A9Q0FXA1-F1
#
_entry.id   AF-A0A9Q0FXA1-F1
#
_cell.length_a   1.000
_cell.length_b   1.000
_cell.length_c   1.000
_cell.angle_alpha   90.00
_cell.angle_beta   90.00
_cell.angle_gamma   90.00
#
_symmetry.space_group_name_H-M   'P 1'
#
loop_
_entity.id
_entity.type
_entity.pdbx_description
1 polymer ?
#
loop_
_entity_poly.entity_id
_entity_poly.type
_entity_poly.pdbx_seq_one_letter_code
_entity_poly.pdbx_strand_id
1 'polypeptide(L)'
;MGVGDKVIEQFLVSVSEARSSVRLLSRSLALQLRHMGGRVHERISVLLQPYDIKISFSKNPKSVLFYLEALLNKAFFEDFEAVGFQKSSINQILNPIDRCEANYASFNVLKELTWEEVLNKGTRHFSEDFSRFCDRKMSDIVAMLGWNRAWPEPLLQAFFGASKNVWLVHLLANSVHPGLPIFRVDKGRSFDSVYMEDMGGERARKLVPAIVRIMVAPGFYVYGNVVKCKVLCRYYNNSVTNDKGLTPSP
;
A
#
# COMPACT_ATOMS: atom_id res chain seq x y z
N MET A 1 -12.20 26.48 -9.88
CA MET A 1 -11.30 25.47 -9.32
C MET A 1 -9.90 25.77 -9.83
N GLY A 2 -8.95 25.99 -8.94
CA GLY A 2 -7.55 26.16 -9.33
C GLY A 2 -6.99 24.87 -9.92
N VAL A 3 -5.90 24.94 -10.68
CA VAL A 3 -5.20 23.76 -11.19
C VAL A 3 -4.79 22.82 -10.04
N GLY A 4 -4.45 23.39 -8.87
CA GLY A 4 -4.16 22.64 -7.65
C GLY A 4 -5.33 21.79 -7.15
N ASP A 5 -6.55 22.34 -7.13
CA ASP A 5 -7.73 21.61 -6.62
C ASP A 5 -8.00 20.34 -7.46
N LYS A 6 -7.88 20.46 -8.78
CA LYS A 6 -8.05 19.33 -9.71
C LYS A 6 -7.03 18.23 -9.47
N VAL A 7 -5.75 18.59 -9.27
CA VAL A 7 -4.70 17.62 -8.98
C VAL A 7 -4.97 16.89 -7.66
N ILE A 8 -5.51 17.59 -6.65
CA ILE A 8 -5.89 16.97 -5.37
C ILE A 8 -7.04 15.99 -5.53
N GLU A 9 -8.10 16.35 -6.25
CA GLU A 9 -9.21 15.44 -6.52
C GLU A 9 -8.72 14.16 -7.24
N GLN A 10 -7.88 14.32 -8.26
CA GLN A 10 -7.27 13.20 -8.98
C GLN A 10 -6.37 12.37 -8.06
N PHE A 11 -5.63 13.01 -7.15
CA PHE A 11 -4.79 12.31 -6.18
C PHE A 11 -5.61 11.40 -5.26
N LEU A 12 -6.73 11.90 -4.73
CA LEU A 12 -7.62 11.10 -3.87
C LEU A 12 -8.19 9.89 -4.62
N VAL A 13 -8.59 10.07 -5.88
CA VAL A 13 -9.04 8.98 -6.75
C VAL A 13 -7.92 7.98 -6.98
N SER A 14 -6.74 8.43 -7.39
CA SER A 14 -5.58 7.54 -7.65
C SER A 14 -5.12 6.78 -6.40
N VAL A 15 -5.20 7.36 -5.20
CA VAL A 15 -4.91 6.62 -3.95
C VAL A 15 -5.92 5.49 -3.73
N SER A 16 -7.21 5.71 -4.03
CA SER A 16 -8.25 4.69 -3.96
C SER A 16 -8.03 3.56 -4.98
N GLU A 17 -7.66 3.93 -6.21
CA GLU A 17 -7.36 2.99 -7.30
C GLU A 17 -6.10 2.16 -7.01
N ALA A 18 -5.04 2.79 -6.48
CA ALA A 18 -3.81 2.10 -6.06
C ALA A 18 -4.11 1.06 -4.99
N ARG A 19 -4.87 1.42 -3.95
CA ARG A 19 -5.29 0.48 -2.89
C ARG A 19 -6.09 -0.69 -3.46
N SER A 20 -7.03 -0.41 -4.36
CA SER A 20 -7.87 -1.44 -4.98
C SER A 20 -7.06 -2.38 -5.87
N SER A 21 -6.08 -1.85 -6.60
CA SER A 21 -5.21 -2.60 -7.50
C SER A 21 -4.21 -3.47 -6.75
N VAL A 22 -3.59 -2.95 -5.67
CA VAL A 22 -2.73 -3.77 -4.80
C VAL A 22 -3.53 -4.88 -4.12
N ARG A 23 -4.79 -4.64 -3.74
CA ARG A 23 -5.68 -5.69 -3.23
C ARG A 23 -6.00 -6.76 -4.28
N LEU A 24 -6.24 -6.35 -5.54
CA LEU A 24 -6.44 -7.29 -6.65
C LEU A 24 -5.19 -8.15 -6.89
N LEU A 25 -4.00 -7.54 -6.89
CA LEU A 25 -2.73 -8.26 -6.96
C LEU A 25 -2.57 -9.23 -5.78
N SER A 26 -2.90 -8.79 -4.56
CA SER A 26 -2.85 -9.63 -3.35
C SER A 26 -3.72 -10.88 -3.50
N ARG A 27 -4.93 -10.74 -4.06
CA ARG A 27 -5.84 -11.86 -4.33
C ARG A 27 -5.29 -12.79 -5.42
N SER A 28 -4.76 -12.22 -6.49
CA SER A 28 -4.18 -12.97 -7.62
C SER A 28 -2.97 -13.80 -7.16
N LEU A 29 -2.07 -13.20 -6.37
CA LEU A 29 -0.97 -13.91 -5.73
C LEU A 29 -1.48 -14.99 -4.79
N ALA A 30 -2.44 -14.71 -3.92
CA ALA A 30 -2.98 -15.69 -2.99
C ALA A 30 -3.57 -16.94 -3.68
N LEU A 31 -4.15 -16.79 -4.88
CA LEU A 31 -4.61 -17.93 -5.69
C LEU A 31 -3.44 -18.79 -6.16
N GLN A 32 -2.39 -18.15 -6.70
CA GLN A 32 -1.19 -18.84 -7.18
C GLN A 32 -0.42 -19.52 -6.04
N LEU A 33 -0.34 -18.88 -4.87
CA LEU A 33 0.34 -19.41 -3.68
C LEU A 33 -0.19 -20.78 -3.23
N ARG A 34 -1.49 -21.06 -3.44
CA ARG A 34 -2.10 -22.37 -3.12
C ARG A 34 -1.44 -23.52 -3.88
N HIS A 35 -0.81 -23.24 -5.02
CA HIS A 35 -0.18 -24.22 -5.89
C HIS A 35 1.35 -24.27 -5.76
N MET A 36 1.93 -23.48 -4.85
CA MET A 36 3.39 -23.34 -4.68
C MET A 36 3.97 -24.15 -3.50
N GLY A 37 3.12 -24.78 -2.68
CA GLY A 37 3.53 -25.65 -1.58
C GLY A 37 4.06 -24.92 -0.33
N GLY A 38 4.59 -25.68 0.63
CA GLY A 38 4.91 -25.18 1.98
C GLY A 38 6.01 -24.11 2.07
N ARG A 39 6.99 -24.10 1.14
CA ARG A 39 8.14 -23.17 1.19
C ARG A 39 7.73 -21.69 1.15
N VAL A 40 6.73 -21.34 0.34
CA VAL A 40 6.28 -19.94 0.26
C VAL A 40 5.49 -19.55 1.51
N HIS A 41 4.75 -20.48 2.11
CA HIS A 41 4.06 -20.25 3.39
C HIS A 41 5.04 -20.03 4.53
N GLU A 42 6.16 -20.75 4.56
CA GLU A 42 7.25 -20.53 5.50
C GLU A 42 7.88 -19.15 5.30
N ARG A 43 8.18 -18.76 4.05
CA ARG A 43 8.72 -17.43 3.72
C ARG A 43 7.80 -16.31 4.19
N ILE A 44 6.50 -16.41 3.95
CA ILE A 44 5.51 -15.43 4.43
C ILE A 44 5.48 -15.42 5.96
N SER A 45 5.59 -16.57 6.62
CA SER A 45 5.64 -16.64 8.08
C SER A 45 6.87 -15.92 8.65
N VAL A 46 8.03 -16.08 8.02
CA VAL A 46 9.27 -15.35 8.38
C VAL A 46 9.10 -13.84 8.19
N LEU A 47 8.54 -13.39 7.07
CA LEU A 47 8.28 -11.97 6.80
C LEU A 47 7.35 -11.33 7.84
N LEU A 48 6.49 -12.13 8.47
CA LEU A 48 5.50 -11.67 9.44
C LEU A 48 5.91 -11.85 10.90
N GLN A 49 7.01 -12.57 11.14
CA GLN A 49 7.59 -12.75 12.47
C GLN A 49 7.85 -11.41 13.20
N PRO A 50 8.39 -10.35 12.55
CA PRO A 50 8.61 -9.07 13.22
C PRO A 50 7.33 -8.42 13.79
N TYR A 51 6.15 -8.82 13.31
CA TYR A 51 4.84 -8.29 13.72
C TYR A 51 4.12 -9.16 14.77
N ASP A 52 4.79 -10.22 15.28
CA ASP A 52 4.24 -11.29 16.11
C ASP A 52 2.95 -11.88 15.50
N ILE A 53 2.93 -12.09 14.19
CA ILE A 53 1.81 -12.71 13.48
C ILE A 53 2.11 -14.19 13.26
N LYS A 54 1.30 -15.05 13.89
CA LYS A 54 1.26 -16.48 13.58
C LYS A 54 0.11 -16.74 12.61
N ILE A 55 0.43 -17.14 11.39
CA ILE A 55 -0.57 -17.45 10.37
C ILE A 55 -0.92 -18.95 10.38
N SER A 56 -2.21 -19.24 10.33
CA SER A 56 -2.70 -20.53 9.85
C SER A 56 -3.44 -20.30 8.53
N PHE A 57 -2.78 -20.66 7.41
CA PHE A 57 -3.28 -20.41 6.06
C PHE A 57 -4.59 -21.15 5.75
N SER A 58 -4.83 -22.29 6.41
CA SER A 58 -6.05 -23.09 6.28
C SER A 58 -7.24 -22.53 7.07
N LYS A 59 -7.00 -21.91 8.23
CA LYS A 59 -8.08 -21.46 9.14
C LYS A 59 -8.59 -20.05 8.87
N ASN A 60 -7.78 -19.17 8.27
CA ASN A 60 -8.15 -17.75 8.09
C ASN A 60 -7.70 -17.16 6.73
N PRO A 61 -8.26 -17.61 5.59
CA PRO A 61 -7.84 -17.16 4.25
C PRO A 61 -8.02 -15.65 4.04
N LYS A 62 -9.07 -15.05 4.63
CA LYS A 62 -9.30 -13.59 4.53
C LYS A 62 -8.25 -12.75 5.27
N SER A 63 -7.68 -13.22 6.39
CA SER A 63 -6.63 -12.44 7.08
C SER A 63 -5.29 -12.52 6.35
N VAL A 64 -5.01 -13.65 5.69
CA VAL A 64 -3.81 -13.80 4.84
C VAL A 64 -3.78 -12.74 3.75
N LEU A 65 -4.94 -12.41 3.16
CA LEU A 65 -5.04 -11.35 2.15
C LEU A 65 -4.58 -9.98 2.68
N PHE A 66 -4.97 -9.59 3.89
CA PHE A 66 -4.51 -8.32 4.47
C PHE A 66 -3.01 -8.30 4.77
N TYR A 67 -2.43 -9.44 5.16
CA TYR A 67 -0.98 -9.52 5.38
C TYR A 67 -0.19 -9.49 4.07
N LEU A 68 -0.68 -10.13 3.02
CA LEU A 68 -0.11 -9.98 1.67
C LEU A 68 -0.25 -8.54 1.17
N GLU A 69 -1.43 -7.92 1.34
CA GLU A 69 -1.67 -6.51 1.01
C GLU A 69 -0.70 -5.60 1.77
N ALA A 70 -0.44 -5.85 3.06
CA ALA A 70 0.54 -5.12 3.85
C ALA A 70 1.97 -5.24 3.32
N LEU A 71 2.42 -6.47 3.02
CA LEU A 71 3.77 -6.72 2.48
C LEU A 71 3.96 -6.08 1.11
N LEU A 72 2.95 -6.17 0.24
CA LEU A 72 2.98 -5.57 -1.09
C LEU A 72 2.97 -4.05 -1.01
N ASN A 73 2.09 -3.44 -0.21
CA ASN A 73 2.09 -1.98 -0.03
C ASN A 73 3.43 -1.50 0.55
N LYS A 74 4.04 -2.26 1.48
CA LYS A 74 5.39 -1.93 1.97
C LYS A 74 6.40 -1.90 0.83
N ALA A 75 6.43 -2.92 -0.04
CA ALA A 75 7.35 -2.98 -1.16
C ALA A 75 7.06 -1.89 -2.23
N PHE A 76 5.80 -1.71 -2.61
CA PHE A 76 5.40 -0.72 -3.63
C PHE A 76 5.71 0.71 -3.22
N PHE A 77 5.42 1.06 -1.96
CA PHE A 77 5.62 2.41 -1.44
C PHE A 77 7.00 2.62 -0.79
N GLU A 78 7.90 1.64 -0.85
CA GLU A 78 9.29 1.85 -0.42
C GLU A 78 9.93 2.92 -1.30
N ASP A 79 10.50 3.93 -0.64
CA ASP A 79 11.18 5.10 -1.23
C ASP A 79 10.28 6.08 -1.98
N PHE A 80 8.98 6.11 -1.65
CA PHE A 80 8.02 7.06 -2.22
C PHE A 80 8.47 8.54 -2.10
N GLU A 81 9.23 8.90 -1.07
CA GLU A 81 9.76 10.24 -0.88
C GLU A 81 10.84 10.61 -1.91
N ALA A 82 11.45 9.62 -2.55
CA ALA A 82 12.54 9.80 -3.51
C ALA A 82 12.03 9.79 -4.96
N VAL A 83 12.76 10.48 -5.84
CA VAL A 83 12.44 10.53 -7.27
C VAL A 83 12.48 9.12 -7.87
N GLY A 84 11.38 8.72 -8.49
CA GLY A 84 11.24 7.40 -9.11
C GLY A 84 11.37 6.23 -8.14
N PHE A 85 11.10 6.41 -6.84
CA PHE A 85 11.23 5.37 -5.81
C PHE A 85 12.65 4.82 -5.66
N GLN A 86 13.65 5.71 -5.59
CA GLN A 86 15.05 5.32 -5.41
C GLN A 86 15.80 6.36 -4.57
N LYS A 87 16.23 6.00 -3.35
CA LYS A 87 16.83 6.91 -2.35
C LYS A 87 18.00 7.77 -2.85
N SER A 88 18.75 7.30 -3.84
CA SER A 88 19.94 7.98 -4.37
C SER A 88 19.68 8.69 -5.71
N SER A 89 18.44 8.76 -6.16
CA SER A 89 18.09 9.47 -7.40
C SER A 89 18.17 10.98 -7.21
N ILE A 90 18.66 11.66 -8.24
CA ILE A 90 18.83 13.12 -8.26
C ILE A 90 17.63 13.72 -9.00
N ASN A 91 17.06 14.80 -8.45
CA ASN A 91 16.08 15.61 -9.18
C ASN A 91 16.79 16.31 -10.35
N GLN A 92 16.44 15.93 -11.58
CA GLN A 92 16.99 16.59 -12.77
C GLN A 92 16.39 17.97 -13.00
N ILE A 93 15.12 18.17 -12.58
CA ILE A 93 14.41 19.44 -12.70
C ILE A 93 14.47 20.16 -11.35
N LEU A 94 15.28 21.22 -11.29
CA LEU A 94 15.52 21.99 -10.06
C LEU A 94 14.37 22.96 -9.75
N ASN A 95 13.77 23.55 -10.79
CA ASN A 95 12.64 24.46 -10.65
C ASN A 95 11.40 23.69 -10.17
N PRO A 96 10.80 24.05 -9.01
CA PRO A 96 9.64 23.36 -8.48
C PRO A 96 8.41 23.40 -9.41
N ILE A 97 8.20 24.48 -10.16
CA ILE A 97 7.07 24.64 -11.07
C ILE A 97 7.22 23.68 -12.26
N ASP A 98 8.36 23.74 -12.95
CA ASP A 98 8.66 22.86 -14.09
C ASP A 98 8.61 21.39 -13.67
N ARG A 99 9.05 21.06 -12.45
CA ARG A 99 8.96 19.70 -11.90
C ARG A 99 7.51 19.26 -11.73
N CYS A 100 6.65 20.13 -11.18
CA CYS A 100 5.23 19.84 -11.00
C CYS A 100 4.55 19.60 -12.35
N GLU A 101 4.82 20.46 -13.34
CA GLU A 101 4.28 20.34 -14.69
C GLU A 101 4.74 19.05 -15.38
N ALA A 102 6.03 18.69 -15.28
CA ALA A 102 6.57 17.46 -15.85
C ALA A 102 5.95 16.19 -15.23
N ASN A 103 5.73 16.18 -13.91
CA ASN A 103 5.05 15.07 -13.24
C ASN A 103 3.60 14.96 -13.69
N TYR A 104 2.89 16.09 -13.80
CA TYR A 104 1.49 16.09 -14.22
C TYR A 104 1.32 15.71 -15.70
N ALA A 105 2.25 16.14 -16.57
CA ALA A 105 2.31 15.71 -17.96
C ALA A 105 2.51 14.19 -18.06
N SER A 106 3.46 13.64 -17.30
CA SER A 106 3.70 12.20 -17.22
C SER A 106 2.48 11.44 -16.71
N PHE A 107 1.76 11.99 -15.73
CA PHE A 107 0.51 11.42 -15.23
C PHE A 107 -0.56 11.33 -16.33
N ASN A 108 -0.73 12.40 -17.11
CA ASN A 108 -1.73 12.43 -18.17
C ASN A 108 -1.44 11.44 -19.30
N VAL A 109 -0.16 11.15 -19.59
CA VAL A 109 0.23 10.10 -20.53
C VAL A 109 -0.08 8.71 -19.97
N LEU A 110 0.32 8.45 -18.72
CA LEU A 110 0.28 7.09 -18.15
C LEU A 110 -1.10 6.69 -17.61
N LYS A 111 -1.98 7.63 -17.26
CA LYS A 111 -3.31 7.30 -16.72
C LYS A 111 -4.15 6.48 -17.73
N GLU A 112 -4.07 6.84 -19.00
CA GLU A 112 -4.81 6.19 -20.10
C GLU A 112 -4.17 4.87 -20.55
N LEU A 113 -2.94 4.58 -20.12
CA LEU A 113 -2.20 3.40 -20.55
C LEU A 113 -2.91 2.10 -20.14
N THR A 114 -3.20 1.26 -21.13
CA THR A 114 -3.91 -0.01 -20.97
C THR A 114 -2.95 -1.21 -20.94
N TRP A 115 -3.46 -2.36 -20.48
CA TRP A 115 -2.71 -3.62 -20.49
C TRP A 115 -2.38 -4.08 -21.92
N GLU A 116 -3.34 -3.95 -22.84
CA GLU A 116 -3.17 -4.36 -24.24
C GLU A 116 -2.05 -3.59 -24.94
N GLU A 117 -1.97 -2.28 -24.71
CA GLU A 117 -0.89 -1.45 -25.23
C GLU A 117 0.49 -1.87 -24.71
N VAL A 118 0.57 -2.20 -23.41
CA VAL A 118 1.81 -2.67 -22.79
C VAL A 118 2.20 -4.06 -23.28
N LEU A 119 1.24 -4.97 -23.49
CA LEU A 119 1.53 -6.26 -24.10
C LEU A 119 2.11 -6.12 -25.52
N ASN A 120 1.63 -5.14 -26.28
CA ASN A 120 2.06 -4.92 -27.66
C ASN A 120 3.40 -4.19 -27.79
N LYS A 121 3.65 -3.17 -26.95
CA LYS A 121 4.80 -2.25 -27.12
C LYS A 121 5.80 -2.26 -25.96
N GLY A 122 5.45 -2.87 -24.83
CA GLY A 122 6.20 -2.81 -23.58
C GLY A 122 6.05 -1.47 -22.85
N THR A 123 6.28 -1.48 -21.54
CA THR A 123 6.19 -0.28 -20.67
C THR A 123 7.22 0.80 -21.04
N ARG A 124 8.43 0.39 -21.45
CA ARG A 124 9.52 1.31 -21.85
C ARG A 124 9.16 2.22 -23.02
N HIS A 125 8.26 1.79 -23.91
CA HIS A 125 7.79 2.62 -25.02
C HIS A 125 7.06 3.88 -24.52
N PHE A 126 6.39 3.80 -23.38
CA PHE A 126 5.56 4.89 -22.84
C PHE A 126 6.31 5.71 -21.77
N SER A 127 7.15 5.07 -20.96
CA SER A 127 7.99 5.75 -19.98
C SER A 127 9.12 4.84 -19.49
N GLU A 128 10.36 5.30 -19.65
CA GLU A 128 11.54 4.58 -19.16
C GLU A 128 11.61 4.54 -17.64
N ASP A 129 11.23 5.63 -16.95
CA ASP A 129 11.18 5.67 -15.49
C ASP A 129 10.14 4.69 -14.93
N PHE A 130 8.94 4.66 -15.51
CA PHE A 130 7.90 3.73 -15.12
C PHE A 130 8.29 2.28 -15.40
N SER A 131 8.94 2.00 -16.54
CA SER A 131 9.47 0.66 -16.85
C SER A 131 10.48 0.23 -15.79
N ARG A 132 11.46 1.09 -15.46
CA ARG A 132 12.47 0.78 -14.42
C ARG A 132 11.83 0.57 -13.05
N PHE A 133 10.79 1.33 -12.73
CA PHE A 133 10.00 1.11 -11.51
C PHE A 133 9.33 -0.28 -11.50
N CYS A 134 8.68 -0.66 -12.61
CA CYS A 134 8.06 -2.00 -12.74
C CYS A 134 9.10 -3.11 -12.55
N ASP A 135 10.25 -3.02 -13.22
CA ASP A 135 11.31 -4.03 -13.14
C ASP A 135 11.83 -4.20 -11.70
N ARG A 136 12.08 -3.08 -11.00
CA ARG A 136 12.49 -3.10 -9.60
C ARG A 136 11.43 -3.74 -8.70
N LYS A 137 10.18 -3.25 -8.76
CA LYS A 137 9.11 -3.77 -7.89
C LYS A 137 8.78 -5.23 -8.17
N MET A 138 8.89 -5.68 -9.42
CA MET A 138 8.79 -7.09 -9.75
C MET A 138 9.91 -7.90 -9.10
N SER A 139 11.16 -7.45 -9.22
CA SER A 139 12.32 -8.09 -8.59
C SER A 139 12.18 -8.17 -7.07
N ASP A 140 11.77 -7.06 -6.43
CA ASP A 140 11.56 -6.99 -4.99
C ASP A 140 10.51 -8.00 -4.51
N ILE A 141 9.37 -8.10 -5.22
CA ILE A 141 8.29 -9.03 -4.87
C ILE A 141 8.73 -10.49 -5.08
N VAL A 142 9.41 -10.78 -6.19
CA VAL A 142 9.94 -12.11 -6.50
C VAL A 142 10.94 -12.54 -5.42
N ALA A 143 11.87 -11.66 -5.03
CA ALA A 143 12.86 -11.93 -3.99
C ALA A 143 12.21 -12.05 -2.59
N MET A 144 11.25 -11.19 -2.29
CA MET A 144 10.51 -11.22 -1.03
C MET A 144 9.80 -12.57 -0.84
N LEU A 145 9.06 -13.03 -1.85
CA LEU A 145 8.26 -14.26 -1.79
C LEU A 145 9.06 -15.53 -2.13
N GLY A 146 10.31 -15.41 -2.58
CA GLY A 146 11.08 -16.55 -3.08
C GLY A 146 10.43 -17.19 -4.31
N TRP A 147 9.87 -16.36 -5.19
CA TRP A 147 9.09 -16.81 -6.33
C TRP A 147 10.00 -17.41 -7.42
N ASN A 148 9.70 -18.63 -7.87
CA ASN A 148 10.57 -19.39 -8.78
C ASN A 148 9.85 -19.93 -10.02
N ARG A 149 8.66 -19.42 -10.34
CA ARG A 149 7.87 -19.80 -11.53
C ARG A 149 7.55 -18.57 -12.38
N ALA A 150 7.36 -18.76 -13.68
CA ALA A 150 6.83 -17.71 -14.55
C ALA A 150 5.46 -17.23 -14.03
N TRP A 151 5.21 -15.93 -14.11
CA TRP A 151 3.93 -15.35 -13.71
C TRP A 151 2.91 -15.57 -14.83
N PRO A 152 1.74 -16.16 -14.56
CA PRO A 152 0.69 -16.26 -15.56
C PRO A 152 0.17 -14.86 -15.92
N GLU A 153 -0.37 -14.70 -17.12
CA GLU A 153 -0.81 -13.40 -17.65
C GLU A 153 -1.77 -12.65 -16.70
N PRO A 154 -2.79 -13.27 -16.05
CA PRO A 154 -3.65 -12.55 -15.12
C PRO A 154 -2.90 -11.97 -13.91
N LEU A 155 -1.82 -12.63 -13.47
CA LEU A 155 -0.97 -12.11 -12.39
C LEU A 155 -0.11 -10.95 -12.87
N LEU A 156 0.44 -11.02 -14.09
CA LEU A 156 1.16 -9.93 -14.72
C LEU A 156 0.26 -8.70 -14.92
N GLN A 157 -0.97 -8.91 -15.39
CA GLN A 157 -1.96 -7.85 -15.57
C GLN A 157 -2.32 -7.18 -14.22
N ALA A 158 -2.55 -7.98 -13.17
CA ALA A 158 -2.82 -7.45 -11.83
C ALA A 158 -1.61 -6.67 -11.27
N PHE A 159 -0.39 -7.12 -11.55
CA PHE A 159 0.84 -6.44 -11.17
C PHE A 159 1.04 -5.13 -11.91
N PHE A 160 0.78 -5.12 -13.21
CA PHE A 160 0.81 -3.91 -14.01
C PHE A 160 -0.20 -2.88 -13.47
N GLY A 161 -1.44 -3.30 -13.18
CA GLY A 161 -2.45 -2.42 -12.59
C GLY A 161 -2.02 -1.83 -11.24
N ALA A 162 -1.44 -2.65 -10.35
CA ALA A 162 -0.91 -2.18 -9.07
C ALA A 162 0.26 -1.20 -9.26
N SER A 163 1.23 -1.55 -10.10
CA SER A 163 2.41 -0.73 -10.38
C SER A 163 2.04 0.61 -11.01
N LYS A 164 1.17 0.60 -12.03
CA LYS A 164 0.66 1.80 -12.70
C LYS A 164 0.02 2.74 -11.69
N ASN A 165 -0.93 2.24 -10.90
CA ASN A 165 -1.69 3.11 -10.01
C ASN A 165 -0.84 3.65 -8.85
N VAL A 166 0.13 2.88 -8.33
CA VAL A 166 1.11 3.41 -7.35
C VAL A 166 1.99 4.49 -7.97
N TRP A 167 2.45 4.29 -9.22
CA TRP A 167 3.24 5.28 -9.94
C TRP A 167 2.45 6.56 -10.21
N LEU A 168 1.17 6.47 -10.58
CA LEU A 168 0.31 7.64 -10.77
C LEU A 168 0.12 8.44 -9.48
N VAL A 169 -0.03 7.77 -8.32
CA VAL A 169 -0.06 8.43 -7.01
C VAL A 169 1.23 9.22 -6.76
N HIS A 170 2.39 8.65 -7.10
CA HIS A 170 3.68 9.32 -6.96
C HIS A 170 3.82 10.55 -7.85
N LEU A 171 3.40 10.44 -9.12
CA LEU A 171 3.39 11.58 -10.04
C LEU A 171 2.48 12.71 -9.52
N LEU A 172 1.26 12.39 -9.10
CA LEU A 172 0.32 13.39 -8.57
C LEU A 172 0.81 14.03 -7.27
N ALA A 173 1.40 13.26 -6.35
CA ALA A 173 1.99 13.79 -5.13
C ALA A 173 3.12 14.80 -5.41
N ASN A 174 3.82 14.64 -6.54
CA ASN A 174 4.90 15.52 -6.99
C ASN A 174 4.46 16.55 -8.06
N SER A 175 3.15 16.61 -8.36
CA SER A 175 2.55 17.58 -9.30
C SER A 175 2.12 18.89 -8.62
N VAL A 176 2.41 19.03 -7.32
CA VAL A 176 2.13 20.23 -6.53
C VAL A 176 3.33 20.58 -5.65
N HIS A 177 3.41 21.84 -5.21
CA HIS A 177 4.50 22.32 -4.36
C HIS A 177 3.98 23.11 -3.14
N PRO A 178 4.36 22.72 -1.90
CA PRO A 178 5.09 21.51 -1.54
C PRO A 178 4.33 20.22 -1.93
N GLY A 179 5.06 19.15 -2.22
CA GLY A 179 4.48 17.85 -2.62
C GLY A 179 3.69 17.21 -1.47
N LEU A 180 2.85 16.23 -1.79
CA LEU A 180 1.98 15.55 -0.82
C LEU A 180 2.75 14.45 -0.08
N PRO A 181 3.02 14.60 1.23
CA PRO A 181 3.85 13.65 1.94
C PRO A 181 3.07 12.40 2.33
N ILE A 182 3.71 11.25 2.14
CA ILE A 182 3.29 9.95 2.66
C ILE A 182 3.62 9.85 4.15
N PHE A 183 2.79 9.17 4.92
CA PHE A 183 3.13 8.73 6.27
C PHE A 183 2.85 7.24 6.44
N ARG A 184 3.67 6.61 7.29
CA ARG A 184 3.63 5.19 7.60
C ARG A 184 3.64 5.02 9.12
N VAL A 185 2.93 4.01 9.61
CA VAL A 185 2.85 3.70 11.04
C VAL A 185 3.46 2.35 11.32
N ASP A 186 4.28 2.31 12.38
CA ASP A 186 4.96 1.10 12.79
C ASP A 186 4.14 0.28 13.80
N LYS A 187 4.52 -0.99 13.96
CA LYS A 187 3.99 -1.88 14.99
C LYS A 187 4.15 -1.24 16.37
N GLY A 188 3.16 -1.42 17.24
CA GLY A 188 3.22 -1.01 18.63
C GLY A 188 2.75 0.42 18.88
N ARG A 189 2.46 1.20 17.84
CA ARG A 189 1.85 2.52 17.97
C ARG A 189 0.39 2.42 18.42
N SER A 190 -0.03 3.36 19.27
CA SER A 190 -1.44 3.49 19.65
C SER A 190 -2.30 3.81 18.43
N PHE A 191 -3.49 3.23 18.37
CA PHE A 191 -4.45 3.56 17.32
C PHE A 191 -4.94 5.00 17.47
N ASP A 192 -4.90 5.75 16.37
CA ASP A 192 -5.42 7.12 16.29
C ASP A 192 -6.44 7.18 15.15
N SER A 193 -7.71 7.39 15.50
CA SER A 193 -8.80 7.40 14.53
C SER A 193 -8.76 8.58 13.56
N VAL A 194 -7.99 9.64 13.85
CA VAL A 194 -7.78 10.77 12.93
C VAL A 194 -6.91 10.34 11.74
N TYR A 195 -5.87 9.53 11.98
CA TYR A 195 -4.90 9.14 10.96
C TYR A 195 -5.03 7.70 10.48
N MET A 196 -5.80 6.86 11.18
CA MET A 196 -5.84 5.42 10.97
C MET A 196 -7.27 4.89 10.79
N GLU A 197 -7.40 3.92 9.89
CA GLU A 197 -8.60 3.12 9.69
C GLU A 197 -8.28 1.64 10.00
N ASP A 198 -9.00 1.05 10.96
CA ASP A 198 -8.80 -0.35 11.33
C ASP A 198 -9.57 -1.30 10.40
N MET A 199 -8.82 -2.12 9.66
CA MET A 199 -9.34 -3.08 8.68
C MET A 199 -9.87 -4.37 9.34
N GLY A 200 -9.59 -4.58 10.64
CA GLY A 200 -10.07 -5.75 11.39
C GLY A 200 -11.48 -5.61 11.99
N GLY A 201 -12.01 -4.38 12.02
CA GLY A 201 -13.18 -4.00 12.81
C GLY A 201 -14.47 -4.79 12.54
N GLU A 202 -14.65 -5.36 11.34
CA GLU A 202 -15.81 -6.20 11.03
C GLU A 202 -15.93 -7.43 11.95
N ARG A 203 -14.81 -8.00 12.40
CA ARG A 203 -14.78 -9.18 13.29
C ARG A 203 -14.86 -8.83 14.76
N ALA A 204 -14.64 -7.55 15.10
CA ALA A 204 -14.43 -7.07 16.46
C ALA A 204 -15.33 -5.87 16.76
N ARG A 205 -16.57 -5.87 16.25
CA ARG A 205 -17.56 -4.75 16.38
C ARG A 205 -17.81 -4.24 17.80
N LYS A 206 -17.34 -4.95 18.84
CA LYS A 206 -17.47 -4.60 20.26
C LYS A 206 -16.15 -4.26 20.96
N LEU A 207 -15.02 -4.31 20.25
CA LEU A 207 -13.70 -4.08 20.84
C LEU A 207 -13.09 -2.81 20.28
N VAL A 208 -12.38 -2.07 21.13
CA VAL A 208 -11.71 -0.82 20.75
C VAL A 208 -10.34 -1.17 20.19
N PRO A 209 -10.00 -0.77 18.93
CA PRO A 209 -8.66 -0.90 18.41
C PRO A 209 -7.68 -0.16 19.30
N ALA A 210 -6.64 -0.85 19.74
CA ALA A 210 -5.74 -0.33 20.77
C ALA A 210 -4.36 -0.02 20.19
N ILE A 211 -3.73 -1.05 19.63
CA ILE A 211 -2.32 -1.02 19.23
C ILE A 211 -2.21 -1.53 17.80
N VAL A 212 -1.52 -0.78 16.95
CA VAL A 212 -1.22 -1.17 15.56
C VAL A 212 -0.36 -2.44 15.58
N ARG A 213 -0.86 -3.49 14.93
CA ARG A 213 -0.12 -4.73 14.71
C ARG A 213 0.72 -4.66 13.44
N ILE A 214 0.13 -4.17 12.36
CA ILE A 214 0.78 -4.01 11.06
C ILE A 214 0.00 -2.97 10.23
N MET A 215 0.73 -2.14 9.47
CA MET A 215 0.14 -1.25 8.48
C MET A 215 -0.18 -2.03 7.21
N VAL A 216 -1.41 -1.91 6.72
CA VAL A 216 -1.90 -2.54 5.48
C VAL A 216 -1.68 -1.63 4.27
N ALA A 217 -1.92 -0.33 4.42
CA ALA A 217 -1.67 0.66 3.37
C ALA A 217 -1.25 2.00 4.00
N PRO A 218 -0.34 2.77 3.35
CA PRO A 218 0.10 4.06 3.85
C PRO A 218 -1.00 5.12 3.83
N GLY A 219 -0.78 6.19 4.57
CA GLY A 219 -1.60 7.40 4.56
C GLY A 219 -0.86 8.58 3.93
N PHE A 220 -1.57 9.67 3.71
CA PHE A 220 -1.02 10.90 3.11
C PHE A 220 -1.57 12.15 3.80
N TYR A 221 -0.75 13.18 3.91
CA TYR A 221 -1.22 14.52 4.27
C TYR A 221 -1.58 15.28 3.00
N VAL A 222 -2.74 15.94 3.02
CA VAL A 222 -3.30 16.64 1.86
C VAL A 222 -3.86 17.98 2.31
N TYR A 223 -3.02 19.03 2.28
CA TYR A 223 -3.40 20.42 2.59
C TYR A 223 -4.41 20.60 3.74
N GLY A 224 -4.00 20.22 4.95
CA GLY A 224 -4.84 20.31 6.16
C GLY A 224 -5.81 19.14 6.35
N ASN A 225 -5.93 18.25 5.37
CA ASN A 225 -6.67 16.99 5.44
C ASN A 225 -5.73 15.79 5.48
N VAL A 226 -6.29 14.62 5.78
CA VAL A 226 -5.56 13.35 5.90
C VAL A 226 -6.27 12.27 5.12
N VAL A 227 -5.52 11.59 4.26
CA VAL A 227 -5.90 10.27 3.77
C VAL A 227 -5.40 9.25 4.78
N LYS A 228 -6.31 8.69 5.57
CA LYS A 228 -5.97 7.76 6.66
C LYS A 228 -5.20 6.56 6.13
N CYS A 229 -4.15 6.16 6.85
CA CYS A 229 -3.52 4.87 6.63
C CYS A 229 -4.48 3.74 7.06
N LYS A 230 -4.30 2.56 6.49
CA LYS A 230 -5.09 1.36 6.85
C LYS A 230 -4.22 0.46 7.71
N VAL A 231 -4.75 -0.01 8.83
CA VAL A 231 -4.00 -0.82 9.81
C VAL A 231 -4.81 -2.04 10.24
N LEU A 232 -4.12 -3.05 10.76
CA LEU A 232 -4.73 -4.08 11.59
C LEU A 232 -4.31 -3.85 13.03
N CYS A 233 -5.27 -3.84 13.94
CA CYS A 233 -5.01 -3.60 15.36
C CYS A 233 -5.07 -4.88 16.21
N ARG A 234 -4.39 -4.83 17.36
CA ARG A 234 -4.76 -5.61 18.55
C ARG A 234 -5.80 -4.80 19.33
N TYR A 235 -6.74 -5.49 19.95
CA TYR A 235 -7.85 -4.87 20.67
C TYR A 235 -7.69 -5.08 22.19
N TYR A 236 -8.18 -4.12 22.98
CA TYR A 236 -8.42 -4.35 24.40
C TYR A 236 -9.80 -5.01 24.60
N ASN A 237 -9.88 -5.94 25.55
CA ASN A 237 -11.16 -6.36 26.11
C ASN A 237 -11.59 -5.31 27.13
N ASN A 238 -12.70 -4.60 26.89
CA ASN A 238 -13.27 -3.66 27.86
C ASN A 238 -13.94 -4.34 29.07
N SER A 239 -13.60 -5.59 29.39
CA SER A 239 -14.27 -6.37 30.44
C SER A 239 -13.61 -6.29 31.82
N VAL A 240 -12.74 -5.31 32.09
CA VAL A 240 -12.12 -5.16 33.43
C VAL A 240 -12.00 -3.69 33.83
N THR A 241 -13.15 -3.02 34.01
CA THR A 241 -13.28 -1.87 34.92
C THR A 241 -14.75 -1.76 35.33
N ASN A 242 -15.17 -2.63 36.24
CA ASN A 242 -16.28 -2.38 37.16
C ASN A 242 -16.18 -3.45 38.24
N ASP A 243 -15.27 -3.24 39.19
CA ASP A 243 -15.41 -3.90 40.48
C ASP A 243 -14.94 -2.99 41.62
N LYS A 244 -15.84 -2.89 42.61
CA LYS A 244 -15.64 -2.41 43.99
C LYS A 244 -15.63 -0.91 44.27
N GLY A 245 -16.77 -0.26 44.03
CA GLY A 245 -17.25 0.75 44.97
C GLY A 245 -17.75 0.05 46.23
N LEU A 246 -16.99 0.14 47.32
CA LEU A 246 -17.37 -0.39 48.63
C LEU A 246 -18.71 0.21 49.08
N THR A 247 -19.67 -0.64 49.40
CA THR A 247 -20.83 -0.30 50.22
C THR A 247 -20.36 -0.11 51.67
N PRO A 248 -20.68 0.99 52.37
CA PRO A 248 -20.61 1.01 53.81
C PRO A 248 -21.86 0.33 54.37
N SER A 249 -21.70 -0.43 55.44
CA SER A 249 -22.79 -0.97 56.26
C SER A 249 -22.31 -1.05 57.71
N PRO A 250 -23.20 -0.97 58.70
CA PRO A 250 -24.34 -0.06 58.88
C PRO A 250 -23.96 1.17 59.73
#